data_AF-A0A7W0U262-F1
#
_entry.id   AF-A0A7W0U262-F1
#
_cell.length_a   1.000
_cell.length_b   1.000
_cell.length_c   1.000
_cell.angle_alpha   90.00
_cell.angle_beta   90.00
_cell.angle_gamma   90.00
#
_symmetry.space_group_name_H-M   'P 1'
#
loop_
_entity.id
_entity.type
_entity.pdbx_description
1 polymer ?
#
loop_
_entity_poly.entity_id
_entity_poly.type
_entity_poly.pdbx_seq_one_letter_code
_entity_poly.pdbx_strand_id
1 'polypeptide(L)'
;MAEARHALDHTGGHDDETAAGHDGNPVVGHGGNPAGEHERPEDWGWHHEWRRSAPVVGWLMTISMALLVFGNHRGRIEEWWLLGLAAIMAAMLIRGRINRKNAWRA
;
A
#
# COMPACT_ATOMS: atom_id res chain seq x y z
N MET A 1 23.93 30.39 78.39
CA MET A 1 23.64 31.59 77.58
C MET A 1 23.27 31.06 76.20
N ALA A 2 22.00 30.72 75.99
CA ALA A 2 20.93 31.65 75.60
C ALA A 2 21.13 32.13 74.15
N GLU A 3 20.24 31.61 73.30
CA GLU A 3 19.67 32.22 72.10
C GLU A 3 20.60 32.84 71.03
N ALA A 4 20.77 32.08 69.96
CA ALA A 4 20.61 32.61 68.61
C ALA A 4 19.73 31.63 67.82
N ARG A 5 18.44 31.63 68.16
CA ARG A 5 17.39 31.14 67.27
C ARG A 5 17.27 32.12 66.10
N HIS A 6 16.70 31.63 65.01
CA HIS A 6 15.99 32.42 64.00
C HIS A 6 16.76 32.72 62.70
N ALA A 7 16.89 31.71 61.85
CA ALA A 7 16.45 31.80 60.44
C ALA A 7 16.75 30.49 59.71
N LEU A 8 15.84 30.10 58.82
CA LEU A 8 15.91 28.97 57.87
C LEU A 8 15.43 27.63 58.42
N ASP A 9 14.16 27.63 58.85
CA ASP A 9 13.23 26.55 58.50
C ASP A 9 12.28 27.13 57.43
N HIS A 10 11.73 26.24 56.60
CA HIS A 10 10.71 26.45 55.57
C HIS A 10 11.20 26.98 54.22
N THR A 11 11.47 26.06 53.28
CA THR A 11 10.70 25.94 52.03
C THR A 11 11.09 24.64 51.33
N GLY A 12 10.20 23.65 51.41
CA GLY A 12 10.11 22.61 50.38
C GLY A 12 9.51 23.20 49.09
N GLY A 13 9.61 22.43 48.01
CA GLY A 13 9.22 22.78 46.65
C GLY A 13 10.49 22.94 45.83
N HIS A 14 11.00 21.90 45.17
CA HIS A 14 10.45 21.42 43.89
C HIS A 14 10.02 22.63 43.07
N ASP A 15 11.03 23.32 42.55
CA ASP A 15 10.93 24.25 41.44
C ASP A 15 10.56 23.46 40.17
N ASP A 16 9.29 23.03 40.18
CA ASP A 16 8.47 22.86 39.00
C ASP A 16 8.40 24.21 38.27
N GLU A 17 9.38 24.51 37.42
CA GLU A 17 9.24 25.56 36.41
C GLU A 17 8.40 25.02 35.24
N THR A 18 7.16 24.67 35.59
CA THR A 18 6.02 24.58 34.68
C THR A 18 5.38 25.95 34.60
N ALA A 19 5.92 26.82 33.75
CA ALA A 19 5.25 28.06 33.38
C ALA A 19 5.68 28.53 31.98
N ALA A 20 5.05 27.97 30.94
CA ALA A 20 4.49 28.70 29.80
C ALA A 20 4.20 27.75 28.63
N GLY A 21 3.17 26.94 28.79
CA GLY A 21 2.50 26.19 27.73
C GLY A 21 1.06 25.96 28.16
N HIS A 22 0.33 27.06 28.41
CA HIS A 22 -1.11 27.03 28.68
C HIS A 22 -1.84 27.15 27.34
N ASP A 23 -1.62 26.20 26.44
CA ASP A 23 -2.67 25.77 25.55
C ASP A 23 -3.32 24.56 26.23
N GLY A 24 -4.56 24.74 26.73
CA GLY A 24 -5.35 23.69 27.37
C GLY A 24 -5.74 22.54 26.44
N ASN A 25 -4.91 22.24 25.44
CA ASN A 25 -5.03 21.06 24.63
C ASN A 25 -4.20 19.96 25.29
N PRO A 26 -4.80 18.84 25.70
CA PRO A 26 -3.98 17.69 26.10
C PRO A 26 -3.05 17.36 24.93
N VAL A 27 -1.74 17.52 25.12
CA VAL A 27 -0.74 16.94 24.22
C VAL A 27 -0.98 15.44 24.29
N VAL A 28 -1.74 14.93 23.33
CA VAL A 28 -2.02 13.51 23.19
C VAL A 28 -0.66 12.85 22.96
N GLY A 29 -0.05 12.35 24.04
CA GLY A 29 1.04 11.40 23.94
C GLY A 29 0.52 10.26 23.09
N HIS A 30 1.06 10.09 21.89
CA HIS A 30 0.70 9.00 21.00
C HIS A 30 1.34 7.69 21.52
N GLY A 31 1.11 7.40 22.80
CA GLY A 31 1.56 6.22 23.53
C GLY A 31 0.33 5.36 23.83
N GLY A 32 0.22 4.24 23.11
CA GLY A 32 -0.75 3.16 23.38
C GLY A 32 -2.10 3.36 22.68
N ASN A 33 -2.20 3.11 21.37
CA ASN A 33 -2.37 1.81 20.65
C ASN A 33 -3.81 1.26 20.71
N PRO A 34 -4.66 1.49 19.68
CA PRO A 34 -5.46 0.41 19.07
C PRO A 34 -6.06 0.78 17.68
N ALA A 35 -5.28 0.85 16.58
CA ALA A 35 -5.93 0.64 15.29
C ALA A 35 -6.47 -0.78 15.39
N GLY A 36 -7.79 -0.93 15.37
CA GLY A 36 -8.41 -2.19 15.72
C GLY A 36 -7.91 -3.31 14.84
N GLU A 37 -8.57 -4.43 14.98
CA GLU A 37 -8.85 -5.32 13.86
C GLU A 37 -9.63 -4.56 12.75
N HIS A 38 -9.16 -3.38 12.35
CA HIS A 38 -9.58 -2.61 11.22
C HIS A 38 -9.08 -3.39 10.02
N GLU A 39 -10.01 -4.18 9.49
CA GLU A 39 -10.02 -4.82 8.17
C GLU A 39 -8.73 -4.50 7.42
N ARG A 40 -7.72 -5.35 7.63
CA ARG A 40 -6.48 -5.22 6.90
C ARG A 40 -6.86 -5.46 5.44
N PRO A 41 -6.26 -4.76 4.47
CA PRO A 41 -6.59 -4.97 3.07
C PRO A 41 -6.58 -6.46 2.74
N GLU A 42 -5.69 -7.26 3.31
CA GLU A 42 -5.66 -8.72 3.14
C GLU A 42 -6.92 -9.52 3.55
N ASP A 43 -7.80 -8.96 4.38
CA ASP A 43 -8.92 -9.68 5.01
C ASP A 43 -10.16 -9.89 4.09
N TRP A 44 -10.31 -9.11 3.01
CA TRP A 44 -11.48 -9.21 2.09
C TRP A 44 -11.26 -10.14 0.88
N GLY A 45 -10.14 -10.86 0.82
CA GLY A 45 -10.01 -12.09 0.02
C GLY A 45 -9.54 -11.96 -1.44
N TRP A 46 -9.33 -10.75 -1.97
CA TRP A 46 -8.88 -10.55 -3.37
C TRP A 46 -7.35 -10.51 -3.54
N HIS A 47 -6.59 -11.11 -2.61
CA HIS A 47 -5.11 -11.03 -2.53
C HIS A 47 -4.36 -12.17 -3.19
N HIS A 48 -5.04 -12.98 -4.00
CA HIS A 48 -4.39 -14.09 -4.67
C HIS A 48 -3.51 -13.60 -5.83
N GLU A 49 -2.21 -13.49 -5.56
CA GLU A 49 -1.21 -13.26 -6.61
C GLU A 49 -0.87 -14.57 -7.33
N TRP A 50 -1.50 -14.78 -8.48
CA TRP A 50 -1.23 -15.92 -9.34
C TRP A 50 0.04 -15.76 -10.19
N ARG A 51 1.20 -15.82 -9.54
CA ARG A 51 2.50 -15.58 -10.20
C ARG A 51 2.81 -16.55 -11.34
N ARG A 52 2.38 -17.82 -11.23
CA ARG A 52 2.64 -18.89 -12.22
C ARG A 52 1.49 -19.09 -13.21
N SER A 53 0.25 -18.91 -12.79
CA SER A 53 -0.95 -19.13 -13.63
C SER A 53 -1.39 -17.90 -14.41
N ALA A 54 -1.08 -16.68 -13.95
CA ALA A 54 -1.46 -15.45 -14.67
C ALA A 54 -0.94 -15.40 -16.13
N PRO A 55 0.31 -15.80 -16.43
CA PRO A 55 0.78 -15.84 -17.81
C PRO A 55 0.01 -16.85 -18.68
N VAL A 56 -0.42 -17.98 -18.12
CA VAL A 56 -1.14 -19.02 -18.85
C VAL A 56 -2.55 -18.54 -19.21
N VAL A 57 -3.26 -17.95 -18.24
CA VAL A 57 -4.59 -17.35 -18.46
C VAL A 57 -4.50 -16.19 -19.46
N GLY A 58 -3.46 -15.36 -19.37
CA GLY A 58 -3.22 -14.29 -20.33
C GLY A 58 -3.01 -14.79 -21.75
N TRP A 59 -2.25 -15.87 -21.94
CA TRP A 59 -2.08 -16.49 -23.26
C TRP A 59 -3.37 -17.13 -23.76
N LEU A 60 -4.15 -17.78 -22.88
CA LEU A 60 -5.44 -18.33 -23.23
C LEU A 60 -6.37 -17.24 -23.78
N MET A 61 -6.51 -16.11 -23.08
CA MET A 61 -7.34 -14.99 -23.54
C MET A 61 -6.83 -14.39 -24.85
N THR A 62 -5.52 -14.21 -24.99
CA THR A 62 -4.89 -13.75 -26.23
C THR A 62 -5.24 -14.65 -27.42
N ILE A 63 -5.11 -15.98 -27.24
CA ILE A 63 -5.41 -16.97 -28.28
C ILE A 63 -6.91 -17.00 -28.60
N SER A 64 -7.77 -17.01 -27.58
CA SER A 64 -9.22 -16.96 -27.76
C SER A 64 -9.62 -15.75 -28.60
N MET A 65 -9.05 -14.57 -28.32
CA MET A 65 -9.37 -13.35 -29.06
C MET A 65 -8.87 -13.39 -30.51
N ALA A 66 -7.71 -14.00 -30.77
CA ALA A 66 -7.24 -14.25 -32.13
C ALA A 66 -8.12 -15.27 -32.88
N LEU A 67 -8.66 -16.28 -32.19
CA LEU A 67 -9.56 -17.26 -32.78
C LEU A 67 -10.92 -16.66 -33.18
N LEU A 68 -11.38 -15.61 -32.49
CA LEU A 68 -12.62 -14.90 -32.83
C LEU A 68 -12.57 -14.22 -34.21
N VAL A 69 -11.40 -14.11 -34.85
CA VAL A 69 -11.27 -13.65 -36.24
C VAL A 69 -11.89 -14.65 -37.22
N PHE A 70 -11.93 -15.94 -36.87
CA PHE A 70 -12.53 -16.95 -37.73
C PHE A 70 -14.05 -17.01 -37.49
N GLY A 71 -14.83 -16.52 -38.44
CA GLY A 71 -16.28 -16.48 -38.33
C GLY A 71 -16.98 -15.85 -39.54
N ASN A 72 -18.29 -15.60 -39.42
CA ASN A 72 -19.13 -14.99 -40.45
C ASN A 72 -18.96 -13.45 -40.50
N HIS A 73 -17.73 -12.97 -40.42
CA HIS A 73 -17.43 -11.54 -40.43
C HIS A 73 -17.56 -10.99 -41.85
N ARG A 74 -18.35 -9.94 -42.02
CA ARG A 74 -18.55 -9.26 -43.32
C ARG A 74 -17.76 -7.96 -43.43
N GLY A 75 -17.38 -7.38 -42.29
CA GLY A 75 -16.65 -6.13 -42.19
C GLY A 75 -15.30 -6.35 -41.52
N ARG A 76 -14.25 -5.77 -42.09
CA ARG A 76 -12.88 -5.98 -41.61
C ARG A 76 -12.53 -5.24 -40.32
N ILE A 77 -13.39 -4.32 -39.88
CA ILE A 77 -13.10 -3.47 -38.73
C ILE A 77 -13.02 -4.27 -37.43
N GLU A 78 -13.91 -5.25 -37.23
CA GLU A 78 -13.91 -6.12 -36.07
C GLU A 78 -12.62 -6.94 -35.99
N GLU A 79 -12.19 -7.50 -37.13
CA GLU A 79 -10.96 -8.28 -37.24
C GLU A 79 -9.73 -7.45 -36.84
N TRP A 80 -9.65 -6.18 -37.27
CA TRP A 80 -8.56 -5.30 -36.88
C TRP A 80 -8.55 -4.99 -35.39
N TRP A 81 -9.72 -4.80 -34.77
CA TRP A 81 -9.81 -4.58 -33.32
C TRP A 81 -9.44 -5.83 -32.53
N LEU A 82 -9.94 -7.00 -32.92
CA LEU A 82 -9.61 -8.28 -32.29
C LEU A 82 -8.11 -8.57 -32.40
N LEU A 83 -7.54 -8.42 -33.59
CA LEU A 83 -6.11 -8.65 -33.82
C LEU A 83 -5.24 -7.63 -33.09
N GLY A 84 -5.65 -6.35 -33.09
CA GLY A 84 -4.97 -5.28 -32.37
C GLY A 84 -4.93 -5.50 -30.86
N LEU A 85 -6.07 -5.83 -30.26
CA LEU A 85 -6.14 -6.15 -28.83
C LEU A 85 -5.35 -7.40 -28.49
N ALA A 86 -5.42 -8.45 -29.32
CA ALA A 86 -4.65 -9.68 -29.12
C ALA A 86 -3.14 -9.39 -29.18
N ALA A 87 -2.69 -8.57 -30.13
CA ALA A 87 -1.30 -8.16 -30.25
C ALA A 87 -0.82 -7.36 -29.02
N ILE A 88 -1.64 -6.43 -28.50
CA ILE A 88 -1.33 -5.67 -27.29
C ILE A 88 -1.17 -6.61 -26.09
N MET A 89 -2.09 -7.55 -25.89
CA MET A 89 -2.00 -8.52 -24.80
C MET A 89 -0.75 -9.41 -24.91
N ALA A 90 -0.46 -9.92 -26.11
CA ALA A 90 0.75 -10.69 -26.37
C ALA A 90 2.02 -9.88 -26.03
N ALA A 91 2.08 -8.62 -26.46
CA ALA A 91 3.20 -7.73 -26.18
C ALA A 91 3.41 -7.50 -24.68
N MET A 92 2.32 -7.30 -23.91
CA MET A 92 2.39 -7.15 -22.45
C MET A 92 2.92 -8.43 -21.77
N LEU A 93 2.47 -9.61 -22.19
CA LEU A 93 2.93 -10.89 -21.65
C LEU A 93 4.41 -11.15 -21.95
N ILE A 94 4.84 -10.84 -23.18
CA ILE A 94 6.24 -10.94 -23.60
C ILE A 94 7.10 -9.96 -22.80
N ARG A 95 6.69 -8.69 -22.68
CA ARG A 95 7.42 -7.68 -21.90
C ARG A 95 7.52 -8.08 -20.43
N GLY A 96 6.44 -8.59 -19.83
CA GLY A 96 6.45 -9.12 -18.48
C GLY A 96 7.41 -10.30 -18.31
N ARG A 97 7.50 -11.20 -19.30
CA ARG A 97 8.49 -12.29 -19.29
C ARG A 97 9.92 -11.77 -19.38
N ILE A 98 10.19 -10.78 -20.24
CA ILE A 98 11.52 -10.17 -20.38
C ILE A 98 11.93 -9.45 -19.09
N ASN A 99 11.05 -8.63 -18.52
CA ASN A 99 11.32 -7.87 -17.30
C ASN A 99 11.65 -8.80 -16.12
N ARG A 100 10.95 -9.93 -15.98
CA ARG A 100 11.26 -10.93 -14.94
C ARG A 100 12.66 -11.55 -15.09
N LYS A 101 13.15 -11.72 -16.32
CA LYS A 101 14.51 -12.24 -16.57
C LYS A 101 15.59 -11.20 -16.28
N ASN A 102 15.23 -9.91 -16.36
CA ASN A 102 16.14 -8.78 -16.16
C ASN A 102 15.97 -8.10 -14.79
N ALA A 103 15.24 -8.71 -13.86
CA ALA A 103 14.94 -8.11 -12.55
C ALA A 103 16.18 -7.81 -11.70
N TRP A 104 17.32 -8.43 -12.01
CA TRP A 104 18.61 -8.20 -11.34
C TRP A 104 19.44 -7.07 -11.98
N ARG A 105 19.00 -6.52 -13.11
CA ARG A 105 19.64 -5.40 -13.83
C ARG A 105 18.92 -4.07 -13.63
N ALA A 106 17.83 -4.06 -12.87
CA ALA A 106 17.01 -2.90 -12.60
C ALA A 106 17.26 -2.37 -11.19
#